data_AF-A0A7R9I5V2-F1
#
_entry.id   AF-A0A7R9I5V2-F1
#
_cell.length_a   1.000
_cell.length_b   1.000
_cell.length_c   1.000
_cell.angle_alpha   90.00
_cell.angle_beta   90.00
_cell.angle_gamma   90.00
#
_symmetry.space_group_name_H-M   'P 1'
#
loop_
_entity.id
_entity.type
_entity.pdbx_description
1 polymer ?
#
loop_
_entity_poly.entity_id
_entity_poly.type
_entity_poly.pdbx_seq_one_letter_code
_entity_poly.pdbx_strand_id
1 'polypeptide(L)'
;MERQFECGGVQLIAVKRLRDLAAHKRVTSSKQLTLFEMFQIPNIKRVQSLSSGKVKLFTTAWSAPDWMKNIQTNGLSSLKPEYYQLWADYYIKYLDAYAAEYIHFWGLTPQNEPDHGHLYYEGFNSMGWSAEQQLDWVVTNLGPAQEKNGYSELELIVLDDQRVYLANWVETYPLAYGQLPVYLGSWSRGESYMSSIIEVINHWVTGWVDWNLALDLDGGLNWTKNTVDSPIIVNATADEFYKQPMFYALAHFSKFVPPDSVHIGLETENNSNSIENVAFVTEDDIKVIILQNKVLALSSVSLKPILWDGGWEGERRGVASHPTKVSFRANKNRWVIEAVDGAIYRTVSAKAEQCVARKYDQESIVCVCNATYCDLIEPTTADQLAGNVARHYISTIEGLRLEPATLHFSAETCMIVYNMDIANATYFQVNKNVTYQQILGFGGAMTDSAAIHINSLSEEAQQLLL
;
A
#
# COMPACT_ATOMS: atom_id res chain seq x y z
N MET A 1 43.70 -49.02 42.03
CA MET A 1 43.11 -49.13 43.37
C MET A 1 42.17 -47.93 43.49
N GLU A 2 40.89 -48.12 43.86
CA GLU A 2 39.84 -47.07 44.01
C GLU A 2 39.53 -46.25 42.72
N ARG A 3 38.38 -46.32 42.01
CA ARG A 3 36.93 -46.30 42.33
C ARG A 3 36.47 -45.04 43.08
N GLN A 4 35.79 -44.12 42.40
CA GLN A 4 34.30 -44.02 42.37
C GLN A 4 33.79 -42.97 41.33
N PHE A 5 32.77 -43.39 40.56
CA PHE A 5 31.58 -42.69 40.00
C PHE A 5 31.65 -41.20 39.54
N GLU A 6 31.11 -40.79 38.39
CA GLU A 6 29.77 -41.06 37.81
C GLU A 6 29.72 -41.08 36.26
N CYS A 7 28.57 -41.50 35.70
CA CYS A 7 28.35 -41.64 34.26
C CYS A 7 27.91 -40.32 33.58
N GLY A 8 28.65 -39.89 32.56
CA GLY A 8 28.29 -38.75 31.69
C GLY A 8 28.47 -39.09 30.21
N GLY A 9 27.56 -39.90 29.65
CA GLY A 9 27.66 -40.43 28.29
C GLY A 9 26.54 -39.98 27.36
N VAL A 10 26.59 -38.73 26.88
CA VAL A 10 25.83 -38.28 25.70
C VAL A 10 26.80 -37.65 24.72
N GLN A 11 26.92 -38.22 23.52
CA GLN A 11 27.75 -37.67 22.45
C GLN A 11 27.10 -36.40 21.89
N LEU A 12 27.67 -35.24 22.23
CA LEU A 12 27.45 -34.01 21.46
C LEU A 12 28.50 -33.93 20.34
N ILE A 13 28.07 -34.21 19.10
CA ILE A 13 28.87 -34.00 17.90
C ILE A 13 29.02 -32.49 17.69
N ALA A 14 30.11 -31.93 18.21
CA ALA A 14 30.44 -30.53 18.02
C ALA A 14 30.93 -30.28 16.58
N VAL A 15 29.99 -29.98 15.67
CA VAL A 15 30.31 -29.43 14.35
C VAL A 15 30.83 -28.01 14.53
N LYS A 16 32.13 -27.88 14.76
CA LYS A 16 32.84 -26.61 14.90
C LYS A 16 32.82 -25.88 13.56
N ARG A 17 31.80 -25.03 13.35
CA ARG A 17 31.65 -24.24 12.12
C ARG A 17 32.88 -23.35 11.91
N LEU A 18 33.46 -23.39 10.71
CA LEU A 18 34.57 -22.55 10.26
C LEU A 18 34.14 -21.08 10.00
N ARG A 19 33.40 -20.44 10.93
CA ARG A 19 32.95 -19.04 10.80
C ARG A 19 33.83 -18.03 11.54
N ASP A 20 34.60 -18.47 12.53
CA ASP A 20 35.29 -17.54 13.46
C ASP A 20 36.69 -17.06 13.00
N LEU A 21 37.17 -17.48 11.82
CA LEU A 21 38.51 -17.12 11.31
C LEU A 21 38.55 -15.97 10.31
N ALA A 22 37.40 -15.42 9.89
CA ALA A 22 37.33 -14.25 9.02
C ALA A 22 37.27 -12.90 9.78
N ALA A 23 36.94 -12.92 11.08
CA ALA A 23 36.56 -11.73 11.84
C ALA A 23 37.72 -10.90 12.44
N HIS A 24 38.99 -11.22 12.14
CA HIS A 24 40.16 -10.59 12.79
C HIS A 24 41.16 -9.97 11.79
N LYS A 25 40.67 -9.02 10.99
CA LYS A 25 41.44 -7.84 10.58
C LYS A 25 40.66 -6.57 10.91
N ARG A 26 40.67 -6.18 12.19
CA ARG A 26 40.28 -4.81 12.59
C ARG A 26 41.31 -3.84 12.06
N VAL A 27 41.12 -3.35 10.84
CA VAL A 27 41.63 -2.04 10.44
C VAL A 27 40.81 -1.02 11.22
N THR A 28 41.43 -0.31 12.16
CA THR A 28 40.79 0.77 12.89
C THR A 28 40.71 2.03 12.02
N SER A 29 39.82 2.01 11.04
CA SER A 29 39.15 3.23 10.59
C SER A 29 37.78 3.27 11.24
N SER A 30 37.36 4.43 11.72
CA SER A 30 35.96 4.66 12.07
C SER A 30 35.14 4.63 10.78
N LYS A 31 34.56 3.49 10.43
CA LYS A 31 33.58 3.41 9.34
C LYS A 31 32.40 4.30 9.76
N GLN A 32 32.31 5.48 9.16
CA GLN A 32 31.14 6.33 9.29
C GLN A 32 29.99 5.56 8.62
N LEU A 33 28.97 5.22 9.40
CA LEU A 33 27.78 4.54 8.88
C LEU A 33 27.04 5.48 7.93
N THR A 34 26.44 4.91 6.88
CA THR A 34 25.56 5.66 5.99
C THR A 34 24.18 5.86 6.63
N LEU A 35 23.39 6.83 6.14
CA LEU A 35 21.99 7.01 6.60
C LEU A 35 21.17 5.73 6.42
N PHE A 36 21.38 5.03 5.30
CA PHE A 36 20.87 3.69 5.03
C PHE A 36 21.18 2.69 6.17
N GLU A 37 22.45 2.56 6.56
CA GLU A 37 22.88 1.66 7.64
C GLU A 37 22.32 2.05 9.01
N MET A 38 22.10 3.35 9.25
CA MET A 38 21.62 3.88 10.54
C MET A 38 20.10 3.83 10.70
N PHE A 39 19.32 4.05 9.64
CA PHE A 39 17.89 4.32 9.74
C PHE A 39 17.02 3.45 8.84
N GLN A 40 17.37 3.25 7.56
CA GLN A 40 16.54 2.44 6.66
C GLN A 40 16.59 0.94 7.00
N ILE A 41 17.78 0.34 7.18
CA ILE A 41 17.90 -1.10 7.50
C ILE A 41 17.11 -1.47 8.77
N PRO A 42 17.25 -0.75 9.91
CA PRO A 42 16.53 -1.12 11.13
C PRO A 42 15.00 -1.02 10.97
N ASN A 43 14.49 0.00 10.29
CA ASN A 43 13.04 0.14 10.07
C ASN A 43 12.49 -0.93 9.12
N ILE A 44 13.18 -1.24 8.02
CA ILE A 44 12.78 -2.34 7.11
C ILE A 44 12.71 -3.67 7.87
N LYS A 45 13.71 -3.97 8.71
CA LYS A 45 13.72 -5.19 9.54
C LYS A 45 12.57 -5.24 10.54
N ARG A 46 12.17 -4.10 11.13
CA ARG A 46 10.99 -4.01 12.01
C ARG A 46 9.70 -4.29 11.23
N VAL A 47 9.51 -3.67 10.06
CA VAL A 47 8.34 -3.92 9.20
C VAL A 47 8.28 -5.38 8.75
N GLN A 48 9.42 -5.99 8.38
CA GLN A 48 9.49 -7.43 8.09
C GLN A 48 9.10 -8.29 9.30
N SER A 49 9.55 -7.94 10.50
CA SER A 49 9.17 -8.66 11.73
C SER A 49 7.68 -8.54 12.05
N LEU A 50 7.10 -7.34 11.94
CA LEU A 50 5.68 -7.07 12.22
C LEU A 50 4.76 -7.74 11.19
N SER A 51 5.14 -7.74 9.91
CA SER A 51 4.41 -8.41 8.82
C SER A 51 4.64 -9.93 8.76
N SER A 52 5.37 -10.53 9.72
CA SER A 52 5.78 -11.94 9.69
C SER A 52 6.47 -12.35 8.37
N GLY A 53 7.24 -11.45 7.78
CA GLY A 53 7.95 -11.63 6.51
C GLY A 53 7.07 -11.55 5.25
N LYS A 54 5.77 -11.21 5.36
CA LYS A 54 4.84 -11.16 4.22
C LYS A 54 4.97 -9.89 3.37
N VAL A 55 5.68 -8.86 3.82
CA VAL A 55 5.86 -7.61 3.06
C VAL A 55 6.71 -7.85 1.79
N LYS A 56 6.15 -7.51 0.62
CA LYS A 56 6.89 -7.48 -0.65
C LYS A 56 7.66 -6.15 -0.70
N LEU A 57 8.98 -6.22 -0.84
CA LEU A 57 9.86 -5.05 -0.98
C LEU A 57 10.26 -4.88 -2.44
N PHE A 58 10.27 -3.67 -2.97
CA PHE A 58 10.93 -3.36 -4.23
C PHE A 58 11.82 -2.12 -4.09
N THR A 59 12.70 -1.89 -5.06
CA THR A 59 13.69 -0.82 -5.03
C THR A 59 13.78 -0.09 -6.37
N THR A 60 14.12 1.19 -6.33
CA THR A 60 14.38 2.04 -7.49
C THR A 60 15.70 2.81 -7.29
N ALA A 61 16.28 3.32 -8.38
CA ALA A 61 17.46 4.18 -8.35
C ALA A 61 17.18 5.50 -9.05
N TRP A 62 17.49 6.62 -8.40
CA TRP A 62 17.31 7.97 -8.96
C TRP A 62 18.44 8.40 -9.90
N SER A 63 19.67 7.94 -9.68
CA SER A 63 20.80 8.28 -10.56
C SER A 63 21.99 7.36 -10.34
N ALA A 64 22.75 7.10 -11.41
CA ALA A 64 24.11 6.60 -11.31
C ALA A 64 25.06 7.70 -10.78
N PRO A 65 26.26 7.33 -10.25
CA PRO A 65 27.30 8.28 -9.86
C PRO A 65 27.72 9.19 -11.02
N ASP A 66 27.97 10.48 -10.75
CA ASP A 66 28.24 11.53 -11.73
C ASP A 66 29.27 11.19 -12.81
N TRP A 67 30.34 10.48 -12.43
CA TRP A 67 31.40 10.09 -13.38
C TRP A 67 30.92 9.08 -14.44
N MET A 68 29.84 8.35 -14.16
CA MET A 68 29.16 7.48 -15.13
C MET A 68 28.25 8.24 -16.12
N LYS A 69 28.01 9.54 -15.91
CA LYS A 69 26.99 10.33 -16.63
C LYS A 69 27.59 11.36 -17.59
N ASN A 70 26.88 11.63 -18.68
CA ASN A 70 27.40 12.36 -19.83
C ASN A 70 27.57 13.89 -19.64
N ILE A 71 26.62 14.59 -19.01
CA ILE A 71 26.53 16.06 -19.07
C ILE A 71 26.39 16.74 -17.68
N GLN A 72 25.62 16.18 -16.74
CA GLN A 72 25.40 16.76 -15.39
C GLN A 72 25.13 15.71 -14.29
N THR A 73 25.26 16.13 -13.03
CA THR A 73 24.81 15.40 -11.82
C THR A 73 23.29 15.18 -11.80
N ASN A 74 22.52 16.19 -12.21
CA ASN A 74 21.05 16.24 -12.21
C ASN A 74 20.53 16.78 -13.55
N GLY A 75 19.24 16.65 -13.85
CA GLY A 75 18.63 17.16 -15.09
C GLY A 75 19.12 16.41 -16.32
N LEU A 76 19.22 17.13 -17.46
CA LEU A 76 19.61 16.57 -18.77
C LEU A 76 20.94 15.79 -18.69
N SER A 77 20.82 14.49 -18.50
CA SER A 77 21.92 13.59 -18.19
C SER A 77 21.50 12.15 -18.41
N SER A 78 22.35 11.33 -19.00
CA SER A 78 22.13 9.88 -19.16
C SER A 78 23.41 9.10 -18.88
N LEU A 79 23.26 7.80 -18.65
CA LEU A 79 24.37 6.87 -18.45
C LEU A 79 25.22 6.80 -19.73
N LYS A 80 26.54 6.82 -19.60
CA LYS A 80 27.42 6.62 -20.78
C LYS A 80 27.48 5.13 -21.15
N PRO A 81 27.44 4.77 -22.45
CA PRO A 81 27.49 3.38 -22.91
C PRO A 81 28.63 2.53 -22.32
N GLU A 82 29.81 3.11 -22.10
CA GLU A 82 30.95 2.39 -21.52
C GLU A 82 30.75 1.93 -20.06
N TYR A 83 29.72 2.44 -19.37
CA TYR A 83 29.39 2.08 -17.99
C TYR A 83 28.12 1.22 -17.86
N TYR A 84 27.47 0.85 -18.95
CA TYR A 84 26.23 0.06 -18.93
C TYR A 84 26.36 -1.23 -18.11
N GLN A 85 27.40 -2.03 -18.35
CA GLN A 85 27.63 -3.24 -17.55
C GLN A 85 28.00 -2.92 -16.10
N LEU A 86 28.78 -1.85 -15.86
CA LEU A 86 29.21 -1.48 -14.51
C LEU A 86 28.05 -0.96 -13.65
N TRP A 87 27.02 -0.39 -14.29
CA TRP A 87 25.77 -0.01 -13.65
C TRP A 87 24.91 -1.24 -13.31
N ALA A 88 24.83 -2.24 -14.20
CA ALA A 88 24.20 -3.52 -13.87
C ALA A 88 24.93 -4.23 -12.70
N ASP A 89 26.27 -4.24 -12.71
CA ASP A 89 27.09 -4.78 -11.61
C ASP A 89 26.92 -3.98 -10.30
N TYR A 90 26.53 -2.70 -10.35
CA TYR A 90 26.19 -1.89 -9.17
C TYR A 90 24.86 -2.36 -8.56
N TYR A 91 23.84 -2.61 -9.36
CA TYR A 91 22.57 -3.18 -8.90
C TYR A 91 22.78 -4.53 -8.19
N ILE A 92 23.60 -5.43 -8.75
CA ILE A 92 23.92 -6.70 -8.08
C ILE A 92 24.60 -6.48 -6.72
N LYS A 93 25.57 -5.56 -6.63
CA LYS A 93 26.22 -5.23 -5.34
C LYS A 93 25.28 -4.62 -4.31
N TYR A 94 24.29 -3.84 -4.75
CA TYR A 94 23.24 -3.31 -3.90
C TYR A 94 22.36 -4.45 -3.35
N LEU A 95 21.91 -5.36 -4.21
CA LEU A 95 21.12 -6.53 -3.81
C LEU A 95 21.91 -7.44 -2.84
N ASP A 96 23.20 -7.69 -3.12
CA ASP A 96 24.09 -8.46 -2.24
C ASP A 96 24.24 -7.81 -0.86
N ALA A 97 24.35 -6.48 -0.80
CA ALA A 97 24.48 -5.75 0.47
C ALA A 97 23.22 -5.85 1.34
N TYR A 98 22.03 -5.79 0.74
CA TYR A 98 20.77 -5.99 1.45
C TYR A 98 20.55 -7.46 1.84
N ALA A 99 20.91 -8.41 0.95
CA ALA A 99 20.81 -9.84 1.23
C ALA A 99 21.75 -10.28 2.36
N ALA A 100 22.93 -9.66 2.50
CA ALA A 100 23.82 -9.86 3.64
C ALA A 100 23.21 -9.41 4.97
N GLU A 101 22.25 -8.49 4.93
CA GLU A 101 21.46 -8.01 6.06
C GLU A 101 20.12 -8.76 6.22
N TYR A 102 19.88 -9.83 5.47
CA TYR A 102 18.64 -10.62 5.43
C TYR A 102 17.42 -9.86 4.88
N ILE A 103 17.65 -8.80 4.10
CA ILE A 103 16.61 -8.08 3.36
C ILE A 103 16.63 -8.59 1.92
N HIS A 104 15.51 -9.14 1.47
CA HIS A 104 15.33 -9.63 0.10
C HIS A 104 14.24 -8.82 -0.59
N PHE A 105 14.52 -8.38 -1.81
CA PHE A 105 13.54 -7.71 -2.66
C PHE A 105 12.73 -8.72 -3.46
N TRP A 106 11.45 -8.41 -3.66
CA TRP A 106 10.53 -9.08 -4.58
C TRP A 106 10.68 -8.52 -6.01
N GLY A 107 10.99 -7.23 -6.16
CA GLY A 107 11.22 -6.61 -7.47
C GLY A 107 12.15 -5.40 -7.44
N LEU A 108 12.41 -4.82 -8.60
CA LEU A 108 13.06 -3.52 -8.75
C LEU A 108 12.56 -2.77 -10.00
N THR A 109 12.90 -1.49 -10.10
CA THR A 109 12.78 -0.71 -11.33
C THR A 109 14.16 -0.33 -11.89
N PRO A 110 14.33 -0.26 -13.23
CA PRO A 110 15.60 0.15 -13.85
C PRO A 110 16.07 1.58 -13.57
N GLN A 111 15.15 2.49 -13.22
CA GLN A 111 15.37 3.92 -12.98
C GLN A 111 14.07 4.55 -12.48
N ASN A 112 14.13 5.40 -11.45
CA ASN A 112 13.02 6.31 -11.07
C ASN A 112 12.91 7.46 -12.06
N GLU A 113 11.70 7.72 -12.58
CA GLU A 113 11.37 8.86 -13.46
C GLU A 113 12.40 9.07 -14.60
N PRO A 114 12.60 8.07 -15.47
CA PRO A 114 13.58 8.12 -16.56
C PRO A 114 13.37 9.29 -17.54
N ASP A 115 12.19 9.91 -17.64
CA ASP A 115 12.03 11.11 -18.47
C ASP A 115 12.57 12.39 -17.81
N HIS A 116 12.64 12.45 -16.47
CA HIS A 116 13.19 13.62 -15.75
C HIS A 116 14.67 13.85 -16.05
N GLY A 117 15.41 12.80 -16.41
CA GLY A 117 16.78 12.92 -16.90
C GLY A 117 16.92 13.49 -18.31
N HIS A 118 15.81 13.78 -19.01
CA HIS A 118 15.78 14.57 -20.24
C HIS A 118 15.41 16.04 -20.02
N LEU A 119 14.97 16.41 -18.81
CA LEU A 119 14.54 17.77 -18.49
C LEU A 119 15.75 18.66 -18.15
N TYR A 120 15.85 19.82 -18.81
CA TYR A 120 16.96 20.76 -18.65
C TYR A 120 17.10 21.37 -17.24
N TYR A 121 16.03 21.36 -16.44
CA TYR A 121 15.94 22.12 -15.19
C TYR A 121 15.68 21.25 -13.96
N GLU A 122 15.96 19.95 -14.03
CA GLU A 122 15.70 19.08 -12.87
C GLU A 122 16.67 19.38 -11.72
N GLY A 123 16.10 19.74 -10.56
CA GLY A 123 16.87 20.21 -9.42
C GLY A 123 17.50 19.09 -8.60
N PHE A 124 16.94 17.88 -8.67
CA PHE A 124 17.29 16.72 -7.86
C PHE A 124 17.87 15.57 -8.69
N ASN A 125 18.28 14.49 -8.00
CA ASN A 125 18.90 13.33 -8.62
C ASN A 125 17.96 12.69 -9.67
N SER A 126 18.37 12.72 -10.93
CA SER A 126 17.66 12.08 -12.05
C SER A 126 18.67 11.48 -13.02
N MET A 127 18.26 10.50 -13.83
CA MET A 127 19.08 9.97 -14.93
C MET A 127 18.19 9.46 -16.07
N GLY A 128 18.50 9.93 -17.27
CA GLY A 128 17.65 9.83 -18.44
C GLY A 128 17.80 8.53 -19.20
N TRP A 129 16.68 7.95 -19.60
CA TRP A 129 16.60 6.84 -20.54
C TRP A 129 15.42 7.05 -21.49
N SER A 130 15.60 6.86 -22.79
CA SER A 130 14.47 6.56 -23.67
C SER A 130 13.94 5.15 -23.37
N ALA A 131 12.70 4.85 -23.77
CA ALA A 131 12.12 3.52 -23.64
C ALA A 131 13.00 2.44 -24.30
N GLU A 132 13.54 2.73 -25.49
CA GLU A 132 14.44 1.83 -26.22
C GLU A 132 15.78 1.64 -25.50
N GLN A 133 16.34 2.70 -24.92
CA GLN A 133 17.60 2.62 -24.17
C GLN A 133 17.44 1.83 -22.87
N GLN A 134 16.34 2.04 -22.15
CA GLN A 134 16.01 1.28 -20.94
C GLN A 134 15.84 -0.21 -21.28
N LEU A 135 15.09 -0.52 -22.35
CA LEU A 135 14.90 -1.89 -22.83
C LEU A 135 16.21 -2.56 -23.26
N ASP A 136 17.03 -1.89 -24.09
CA ASP A 136 18.31 -2.42 -24.57
C ASP A 136 19.26 -2.72 -23.40
N TRP A 137 19.38 -1.80 -22.43
CA TRP A 137 20.19 -2.02 -21.23
C TRP A 137 19.65 -3.14 -20.33
N VAL A 138 18.33 -3.25 -20.17
CA VAL A 138 17.72 -4.36 -19.42
C VAL A 138 18.01 -5.71 -20.08
N VAL A 139 17.83 -5.82 -21.40
CA VAL A 139 18.03 -7.07 -22.15
C VAL A 139 19.51 -7.45 -22.26
N THR A 140 20.41 -6.49 -22.45
CA THR A 140 21.83 -6.77 -22.75
C THR A 140 22.75 -6.72 -21.53
N ASN A 141 22.36 -6.05 -20.43
CA ASN A 141 23.19 -5.90 -19.23
C ASN A 141 22.50 -6.34 -17.95
N LEU A 142 21.35 -5.75 -17.57
CA LEU A 142 20.76 -5.97 -16.25
C LEU A 142 20.21 -7.38 -16.07
N GLY A 143 19.35 -7.85 -16.99
CA GLY A 143 18.77 -9.20 -16.95
C GLY A 143 19.83 -10.30 -16.93
N PRO A 144 20.82 -10.30 -17.85
CA PRO A 144 21.94 -11.25 -17.81
C PRO A 144 22.78 -11.16 -16.52
N ALA A 145 22.90 -9.97 -15.91
CA ALA A 145 23.57 -9.83 -14.62
C ALA A 145 22.74 -10.40 -13.46
N GLN A 146 21.41 -10.23 -13.47
CA GLN A 146 20.51 -10.83 -12.49
C GLN A 146 20.54 -12.36 -12.56
N GLU A 147 20.33 -12.94 -13.75
CA GLU A 147 20.35 -14.39 -13.97
C GLU A 147 21.67 -15.00 -13.49
N LYS A 148 22.80 -14.44 -13.93
CA LYS A 148 24.15 -14.92 -13.59
C LYS A 148 24.45 -14.90 -12.08
N ASN A 149 23.86 -13.97 -11.33
CA ASN A 149 24.11 -13.81 -9.90
C ASN A 149 22.98 -14.36 -9.01
N GLY A 150 22.02 -15.11 -9.57
CA GLY A 150 20.97 -15.79 -8.81
C GLY A 150 19.76 -14.93 -8.42
N TYR A 151 19.55 -13.81 -9.12
CA TYR A 151 18.40 -12.90 -8.96
C TYR A 151 17.38 -13.05 -10.11
N SER A 152 17.25 -14.25 -10.71
CA SER A 152 16.31 -14.54 -11.80
C SER A 152 14.83 -14.38 -11.41
N GLU A 153 14.51 -14.58 -10.14
CA GLU A 153 13.15 -14.47 -9.58
C GLU A 153 12.78 -13.03 -9.19
N LEU A 154 13.63 -12.04 -9.47
CA LEU A 154 13.40 -10.65 -9.10
C LEU A 154 12.59 -9.93 -10.19
N GLU A 155 11.38 -9.50 -9.84
CA GLU A 155 10.48 -8.83 -10.79
C GLU A 155 11.08 -7.51 -11.32
N LEU A 156 10.95 -7.27 -12.63
CA LEU A 156 11.39 -6.04 -13.29
C LEU A 156 10.18 -5.16 -13.65
N ILE A 157 10.06 -4.04 -12.96
CA ILE A 157 9.01 -3.03 -13.19
C ILE A 157 9.62 -1.92 -14.05
N VAL A 158 9.26 -1.88 -15.33
CA VAL A 158 9.72 -0.84 -16.28
C VAL A 158 8.93 0.47 -16.08
N LEU A 159 9.30 1.52 -16.83
CA LEU A 159 8.77 2.88 -16.73
C LEU A 159 9.13 3.58 -15.41
N ASP A 160 8.45 3.26 -14.30
CA ASP A 160 8.61 3.93 -12.99
C ASP A 160 8.51 5.48 -13.09
N ASP A 161 7.53 5.96 -13.87
CA ASP A 161 7.27 7.37 -14.21
C ASP A 161 5.75 7.61 -14.33
N GLN A 162 5.38 8.85 -14.64
CA GLN A 162 4.01 9.33 -14.80
C GLN A 162 3.24 8.55 -15.87
N ARG A 163 1.95 8.29 -15.62
CA ARG A 163 1.06 7.53 -16.52
C ARG A 163 0.95 8.09 -17.95
N VAL A 164 1.29 9.37 -18.16
CA VAL A 164 1.37 9.97 -19.52
C VAL A 164 2.40 9.28 -20.41
N TYR A 165 3.45 8.74 -19.81
CA TYR A 165 4.53 8.01 -20.47
C TYR A 165 4.31 6.50 -20.49
N LEU A 166 3.35 5.96 -19.70
CA LEU A 166 2.90 4.56 -19.80
C LEU A 166 2.53 4.23 -21.23
N ALA A 167 1.97 5.23 -21.92
CA ALA A 167 1.94 5.30 -23.35
C ALA A 167 3.34 5.02 -23.93
N ASN A 168 4.18 6.03 -24.20
CA ASN A 168 5.47 5.85 -24.91
C ASN A 168 6.35 4.64 -24.49
N TRP A 169 6.34 4.21 -23.21
CA TRP A 169 7.09 3.05 -22.72
C TRP A 169 6.50 1.68 -23.06
N VAL A 170 5.18 1.54 -23.04
CA VAL A 170 4.50 0.35 -23.60
C VAL A 170 4.33 0.51 -25.12
N GLU A 171 4.42 1.75 -25.61
CA GLU A 171 4.02 2.21 -26.95
C GLU A 171 5.10 2.29 -28.00
N THR A 172 6.21 1.62 -27.70
CA THR A 172 6.78 0.73 -28.72
C THR A 172 5.74 -0.26 -29.32
N TYR A 173 4.48 -0.37 -28.81
CA TYR A 173 3.20 -0.46 -29.59
C TYR A 173 1.96 0.33 -29.00
N PRO A 174 1.20 1.15 -29.78
CA PRO A 174 0.69 2.55 -29.48
C PRO A 174 -0.64 2.85 -28.68
N LEU A 175 -0.84 4.14 -28.26
CA LEU A 175 -2.02 4.96 -27.75
C LEU A 175 -2.10 5.78 -26.37
N ALA A 176 -1.24 6.80 -26.12
CA ALA A 176 -1.51 8.22 -25.66
C ALA A 176 -1.94 8.72 -24.21
N TYR A 177 -1.22 9.76 -23.68
CA TYR A 177 -1.58 10.85 -22.68
C TYR A 177 -1.85 10.54 -21.17
N GLY A 178 -1.84 11.45 -20.14
CA GLY A 178 -1.60 12.92 -19.94
C GLY A 178 -1.80 13.38 -18.45
N GLN A 179 -1.13 14.46 -17.91
CA GLN A 179 -1.20 14.89 -16.46
C GLN A 179 -1.02 16.41 -16.07
N LEU A 180 -1.27 16.78 -14.78
CA LEU A 180 -1.36 18.14 -14.15
C LEU A 180 -0.86 18.21 -12.66
N PRO A 181 -0.61 19.39 -12.01
CA PRO A 181 0.31 19.56 -10.83
C PRO A 181 -0.25 19.67 -9.37
N VAL A 182 0.58 20.10 -8.39
CA VAL A 182 0.49 19.91 -6.89
C VAL A 182 -0.23 21.04 -6.07
N TYR A 183 -0.77 20.71 -4.87
CA TYR A 183 -1.51 21.55 -3.88
C TYR A 183 -1.58 20.82 -2.50
N LEU A 184 -1.71 21.51 -1.35
CA LEU A 184 -1.57 20.91 0.01
C LEU A 184 -2.89 20.88 0.81
N GLY A 185 -3.01 19.97 1.79
CA GLY A 185 -4.20 19.85 2.66
C GLY A 185 -5.50 19.47 1.94
N SER A 186 -5.38 18.99 0.69
CA SER A 186 -6.48 18.96 -0.26
C SER A 186 -7.37 17.74 -0.06
N TRP A 187 -8.60 17.94 0.39
CA TRP A 187 -9.58 16.85 0.39
C TRP A 187 -9.70 16.22 -1.01
N SER A 188 -9.80 17.06 -2.05
CA SER A 188 -9.85 16.64 -3.46
C SER A 188 -8.63 15.84 -3.92
N ARG A 189 -7.49 15.87 -3.21
CA ARG A 189 -6.36 14.97 -3.48
C ARG A 189 -6.56 13.62 -2.86
N GLY A 190 -7.11 13.54 -1.64
CA GLY A 190 -7.58 12.27 -1.09
C GLY A 190 -8.60 11.62 -2.03
N GLU A 191 -9.52 12.41 -2.60
CA GLU A 191 -10.43 11.92 -3.63
C GLU A 191 -9.70 11.50 -4.90
N SER A 192 -8.82 12.33 -5.46
CA SER A 192 -8.06 11.96 -6.67
C SER A 192 -7.10 10.80 -6.43
N TYR A 193 -6.62 10.57 -5.21
CA TYR A 193 -5.84 9.38 -4.84
C TYR A 193 -6.71 8.14 -4.90
N MET A 194 -7.89 8.17 -4.26
CA MET A 194 -8.79 7.03 -4.30
C MET A 194 -9.36 6.80 -5.69
N SER A 195 -9.71 7.85 -6.43
CA SER A 195 -10.11 7.74 -7.81
C SER A 195 -8.97 7.26 -8.68
N SER A 196 -7.72 7.65 -8.43
CA SER A 196 -6.56 7.08 -9.12
C SER A 196 -6.43 5.60 -8.79
N ILE A 197 -6.52 5.18 -7.52
CA ILE A 197 -6.50 3.77 -7.09
C ILE A 197 -7.64 2.98 -7.75
N ILE A 198 -8.87 3.48 -7.70
CA ILE A 198 -10.06 2.86 -8.29
C ILE A 198 -9.98 2.86 -9.81
N GLU A 199 -9.50 3.93 -10.45
CA GLU A 199 -9.27 4.02 -11.90
C GLU A 199 -8.21 3.01 -12.31
N VAL A 200 -7.02 3.00 -11.70
CA VAL A 200 -5.96 2.07 -12.08
C VAL A 200 -6.30 0.62 -11.75
N ILE A 201 -6.99 0.32 -10.66
CA ILE A 201 -7.49 -1.04 -10.36
C ILE A 201 -8.58 -1.45 -11.36
N ASN A 202 -9.49 -0.56 -11.77
CA ASN A 202 -10.42 -0.84 -12.86
C ASN A 202 -9.72 -0.94 -14.24
N HIS A 203 -8.46 -0.51 -14.34
CA HIS A 203 -7.57 -0.68 -15.50
C HIS A 203 -6.36 -1.61 -15.18
N TRP A 204 -6.60 -2.68 -14.41
CA TRP A 204 -5.69 -3.83 -14.21
C TRP A 204 -4.43 -3.63 -13.35
N VAL A 205 -4.22 -2.48 -12.70
CA VAL A 205 -3.13 -2.33 -11.74
C VAL A 205 -3.36 -3.21 -10.51
N THR A 206 -2.31 -3.92 -10.11
CA THR A 206 -2.34 -4.98 -9.09
C THR A 206 -1.91 -4.52 -7.70
N GLY A 207 -1.32 -3.33 -7.55
CA GLY A 207 -0.89 -2.81 -6.25
C GLY A 207 -0.67 -1.32 -6.27
N TRP A 208 -0.59 -0.70 -5.09
CA TRP A 208 -0.46 0.74 -4.97
C TRP A 208 0.47 1.14 -3.82
N VAL A 209 1.37 2.08 -4.07
CA VAL A 209 2.48 2.43 -3.18
C VAL A 209 2.55 3.95 -3.03
N ASP A 210 2.43 4.43 -1.80
CA ASP A 210 2.64 5.84 -1.47
C ASP A 210 4.13 6.21 -1.58
N TRP A 211 4.41 7.50 -1.59
CA TRP A 211 5.76 8.03 -1.50
C TRP A 211 6.28 7.93 -0.06
N ASN A 212 6.72 9.02 0.56
CA ASN A 212 7.25 8.98 1.93
C ASN A 212 6.20 8.46 2.92
N LEU A 213 6.47 7.33 3.57
CA LEU A 213 5.63 6.77 4.65
C LEU A 213 5.36 7.77 5.79
N ALA A 214 6.35 8.60 6.09
CA ALA A 214 6.26 9.68 7.07
C ALA A 214 7.13 10.88 6.65
N LEU A 215 6.71 12.10 7.02
CA LEU A 215 7.48 13.35 6.88
C LEU A 215 7.33 14.23 8.13
N ASP A 216 8.08 15.33 8.24
CA ASP A 216 7.87 16.34 9.29
C ASP A 216 6.74 17.33 8.97
N LEU A 217 6.50 18.27 9.90
CA LEU A 217 5.50 19.34 9.78
C LEU A 217 5.70 20.28 8.59
N ASP A 218 6.91 20.34 8.02
CA ASP A 218 7.26 21.16 6.85
C ASP A 218 7.22 20.35 5.54
N GLY A 219 6.90 19.04 5.59
CA GLY A 219 6.94 18.14 4.44
C GLY A 219 8.37 17.77 4.01
N GLY A 220 9.34 17.93 4.92
CA GLY A 220 10.75 17.59 4.76
C GLY A 220 11.12 16.27 5.46
N LEU A 221 12.39 15.89 5.51
CA LEU A 221 13.57 16.60 4.98
C LEU A 221 13.71 16.37 3.47
N ASN A 222 13.90 17.47 2.72
CA ASN A 222 14.21 17.40 1.30
C ASN A 222 15.34 18.40 0.96
N TRP A 223 16.43 17.91 0.37
CA TRP A 223 17.64 18.72 0.15
C TRP A 223 17.48 19.79 -0.94
N THR A 224 16.57 19.61 -1.90
CA THR A 224 16.19 20.64 -2.89
C THR A 224 15.02 21.50 -2.43
N LYS A 225 14.47 21.23 -1.24
CA LYS A 225 13.24 21.85 -0.69
C LYS A 225 11.99 21.56 -1.52
N ASN A 226 11.97 20.44 -2.25
CA ASN A 226 10.76 19.92 -2.87
C ASN A 226 9.91 19.21 -1.79
N THR A 227 9.25 19.99 -0.93
CA THR A 227 8.45 19.48 0.19
C THR A 227 7.08 18.99 -0.29
N VAL A 228 6.63 17.87 0.27
CA VAL A 228 5.36 17.21 -0.10
C VAL A 228 4.60 16.79 1.16
N ASP A 229 3.33 16.42 0.99
CA ASP A 229 2.51 15.84 2.07
C ASP A 229 2.83 14.33 2.23
N SER A 230 2.38 13.73 3.32
CA SER A 230 2.57 12.29 3.62
C SER A 230 1.39 11.77 4.45
N PRO A 231 1.00 10.48 4.37
CA PRO A 231 -0.02 9.91 5.26
C PRO A 231 0.26 10.09 6.76
N ILE A 232 1.53 10.18 7.16
CA ILE A 232 1.94 10.35 8.56
C ILE A 232 2.85 11.58 8.68
N ILE A 233 2.50 12.49 9.58
CA ILE A 233 3.30 13.69 9.86
C ILE A 233 3.87 13.60 11.27
N VAL A 234 5.19 13.61 11.40
CA VAL A 234 5.95 13.48 12.65
C VAL A 234 6.20 14.85 13.27
N ASN A 235 5.90 14.97 14.57
CA ASN A 235 6.29 16.08 15.42
C ASN A 235 7.21 15.59 16.54
N ALA A 236 8.49 15.41 16.21
CA ALA A 236 9.53 14.97 17.14
C ALA A 236 9.62 15.83 18.42
N THR A 237 9.31 17.13 18.34
CA THR A 237 9.38 18.02 19.51
C THR A 237 8.31 17.75 20.57
N ALA A 238 7.22 17.08 20.19
CA ALA A 238 6.14 16.66 21.09
C ALA A 238 6.14 15.16 21.38
N ASP A 239 7.03 14.38 20.74
CA ASP A 239 6.96 12.91 20.64
C ASP A 239 5.58 12.42 20.13
N GLU A 240 5.03 13.15 19.15
CA GLU A 240 3.75 12.87 18.52
C GLU A 240 3.92 12.57 17.02
N PHE A 241 3.01 11.78 16.46
CA PHE A 241 2.80 11.70 15.02
C PHE A 241 1.30 11.80 14.70
N TYR A 242 0.99 12.31 13.52
CA TYR A 242 -0.37 12.62 13.08
C TYR A 242 -0.72 11.80 11.85
N LYS A 243 -1.76 10.99 11.97
CA LYS A 243 -2.31 10.26 10.82
C LYS A 243 -3.26 11.19 10.07
N GLN A 244 -2.85 11.54 8.85
CA GLN A 244 -3.58 12.41 7.93
C GLN A 244 -4.79 11.69 7.34
N PRO A 245 -5.80 12.39 6.78
CA PRO A 245 -6.91 11.76 6.05
C PRO A 245 -6.46 10.76 4.96
N MET A 246 -5.29 10.99 4.35
CA MET A 246 -4.65 10.08 3.37
C MET A 246 -4.29 8.72 3.96
N PHE A 247 -3.84 8.64 5.22
CA PHE A 247 -3.62 7.36 5.90
C PHE A 247 -4.91 6.53 5.93
N TYR A 248 -6.04 7.16 6.27
CA TYR A 248 -7.32 6.46 6.36
C TYR A 248 -7.83 6.06 4.99
N ALA A 249 -7.67 6.92 3.99
CA ALA A 249 -7.94 6.60 2.58
C ALA A 249 -7.18 5.33 2.14
N LEU A 250 -5.87 5.27 2.37
CA LEU A 250 -5.07 4.08 2.08
C LEU A 250 -5.48 2.87 2.92
N ALA A 251 -5.76 3.07 4.21
CA ALA A 251 -6.17 2.02 5.13
C ALA A 251 -7.57 1.44 4.80
N HIS A 252 -8.43 2.18 4.11
CA HIS A 252 -9.67 1.64 3.56
C HIS A 252 -9.42 0.53 2.51
N PHE A 253 -8.25 0.51 1.88
CA PHE A 253 -7.81 -0.61 1.05
C PHE A 253 -6.94 -1.58 1.85
N SER A 254 -5.82 -1.10 2.40
CA SER A 254 -4.75 -1.96 2.94
C SER A 254 -5.13 -2.80 4.15
N LYS A 255 -6.15 -2.42 4.93
CA LYS A 255 -6.64 -3.20 6.08
C LYS A 255 -7.69 -4.25 5.73
N PHE A 256 -8.31 -4.18 4.55
CA PHE A 256 -9.46 -5.01 4.20
C PHE A 256 -9.28 -5.80 2.90
N VAL A 257 -8.35 -5.38 2.05
CA VAL A 257 -7.94 -6.06 0.81
C VAL A 257 -6.50 -6.56 1.02
N PRO A 258 -6.29 -7.68 1.73
CA PRO A 258 -4.96 -8.27 1.89
C PRO A 258 -4.39 -8.68 0.52
N PRO A 259 -3.06 -8.91 0.43
CA PRO A 259 -2.46 -9.56 -0.73
C PRO A 259 -3.22 -10.83 -1.13
N ASP A 260 -3.17 -11.13 -2.42
CA ASP A 260 -3.77 -12.29 -3.05
C ASP A 260 -5.32 -12.26 -3.15
N SER A 261 -5.97 -11.21 -2.63
CA SER A 261 -7.38 -10.87 -2.91
C SER A 261 -7.63 -10.63 -4.41
N VAL A 262 -8.82 -10.96 -4.90
CA VAL A 262 -9.20 -10.82 -6.32
C VAL A 262 -10.22 -9.70 -6.49
N HIS A 263 -9.99 -8.80 -7.46
CA HIS A 263 -10.95 -7.78 -7.88
C HIS A 263 -12.14 -8.44 -8.63
N ILE A 264 -13.38 -8.11 -8.27
CA ILE A 264 -14.61 -8.73 -8.78
C ILE A 264 -15.64 -7.70 -9.24
N GLY A 265 -16.55 -8.13 -10.11
CA GLY A 265 -17.61 -7.28 -10.66
C GLY A 265 -18.55 -6.71 -9.58
N LEU A 266 -18.89 -5.43 -9.72
CA LEU A 266 -19.92 -4.76 -8.91
C LEU A 266 -20.94 -4.08 -9.83
N GLU A 267 -22.09 -4.72 -10.00
CA GLU A 267 -23.20 -4.18 -10.79
C GLU A 267 -23.86 -3.03 -10.03
N THR A 268 -24.08 -1.90 -10.71
CA THR A 268 -24.64 -0.70 -10.09
C THR A 268 -25.90 -0.22 -10.83
N GLU A 269 -26.99 -0.02 -10.08
CA GLU A 269 -28.24 0.57 -10.58
C GLU A 269 -28.52 1.93 -9.90
N ASN A 270 -29.16 2.85 -10.62
CA ASN A 270 -29.55 4.17 -10.10
C ASN A 270 -28.39 4.99 -9.49
N ASN A 271 -27.19 4.95 -10.09
CA ASN A 271 -26.05 5.79 -9.67
C ASN A 271 -26.15 7.22 -10.21
N SER A 272 -27.23 7.92 -9.90
CA SER A 272 -27.43 9.33 -10.28
C SER A 272 -26.51 10.30 -9.54
N ASN A 273 -25.81 9.84 -8.49
CA ASN A 273 -24.99 10.66 -7.58
C ASN A 273 -23.47 10.44 -7.72
N SER A 274 -23.01 9.70 -8.74
CA SER A 274 -21.59 9.41 -9.00
C SER A 274 -20.83 8.84 -7.80
N ILE A 275 -21.40 7.81 -7.15
CA ILE A 275 -20.69 7.04 -6.13
C ILE A 275 -19.65 6.16 -6.84
N GLU A 276 -18.37 6.45 -6.63
CA GLU A 276 -17.27 5.59 -7.12
C GLU A 276 -17.17 4.35 -6.23
N ASN A 277 -16.82 3.22 -6.83
CA ASN A 277 -16.96 1.92 -6.19
C ASN A 277 -16.00 0.89 -6.77
N VAL A 278 -15.65 -0.10 -5.96
CA VAL A 278 -14.84 -1.27 -6.32
C VAL A 278 -15.17 -2.41 -5.35
N ALA A 279 -15.08 -3.67 -5.79
CA ALA A 279 -15.35 -4.83 -4.96
C ALA A 279 -14.26 -5.91 -5.08
N PHE A 280 -13.94 -6.57 -3.97
CA PHE A 280 -12.94 -7.63 -3.91
C PHE A 280 -13.50 -8.87 -3.22
N VAL A 281 -12.86 -10.01 -3.43
CA VAL A 281 -12.99 -11.20 -2.57
C VAL A 281 -11.61 -11.58 -2.04
N THR A 282 -11.52 -11.85 -0.74
CA THR A 282 -10.28 -12.31 -0.08
C THR A 282 -10.13 -13.84 -0.17
N GLU A 283 -8.96 -14.38 0.19
CA GLU A 283 -8.77 -15.84 0.30
C GLU A 283 -9.74 -16.51 1.29
N ASP A 284 -10.15 -15.79 2.35
CA ASP A 284 -11.14 -16.22 3.34
C ASP A 284 -12.61 -16.12 2.83
N ASP A 285 -12.82 -15.92 1.53
CA ASP A 285 -14.11 -15.68 0.87
C ASP A 285 -14.88 -14.47 1.44
N ILE A 286 -14.20 -13.50 2.07
CA ILE A 286 -14.85 -12.26 2.52
C ILE A 286 -15.00 -11.33 1.32
N LYS A 287 -16.23 -10.88 1.05
CA LYS A 287 -16.52 -9.92 -0.03
C LYS A 287 -16.40 -8.51 0.53
N VAL A 288 -15.56 -7.67 -0.07
CA VAL A 288 -15.16 -6.35 0.42
C VAL A 288 -15.53 -5.30 -0.61
N ILE A 289 -16.53 -4.47 -0.31
CA ILE A 289 -17.01 -3.43 -1.23
C ILE A 289 -16.58 -2.06 -0.70
N ILE A 290 -15.76 -1.32 -1.44
CA ILE A 290 -15.32 0.05 -1.09
C ILE A 290 -16.14 1.05 -1.92
N LEU A 291 -16.82 1.97 -1.25
CA LEU A 291 -17.69 2.99 -1.87
C LEU A 291 -17.23 4.40 -1.49
N GLN A 292 -17.23 5.34 -2.45
CA GLN A 292 -16.92 6.76 -2.26
C GLN A 292 -18.10 7.65 -2.67
N ASN A 293 -18.65 8.43 -1.75
CA ASN A 293 -19.55 9.52 -2.12
C ASN A 293 -18.77 10.84 -2.27
N LYS A 294 -18.64 11.34 -3.50
CA LYS A 294 -17.98 12.62 -3.84
C LYS A 294 -18.87 13.87 -3.70
N VAL A 295 -20.19 13.71 -3.61
CA VAL A 295 -21.14 14.84 -3.61
C VAL A 295 -21.48 15.31 -2.21
N LEU A 296 -21.75 16.62 -2.06
CA LEU A 296 -22.21 17.24 -0.81
C LEU A 296 -23.55 16.67 -0.28
N ALA A 297 -24.31 15.98 -1.13
CA ALA A 297 -25.61 15.43 -0.79
C ALA A 297 -25.50 14.06 -0.09
N LEU A 298 -26.42 13.81 0.83
CA LEU A 298 -26.66 12.46 1.37
C LEU A 298 -27.22 11.56 0.26
N SER A 299 -26.46 10.55 -0.12
CA SER A 299 -26.89 9.50 -1.06
C SER A 299 -27.39 8.28 -0.30
N SER A 300 -28.62 7.84 -0.60
CA SER A 300 -29.12 6.54 -0.13
C SER A 300 -28.43 5.43 -0.92
N VAL A 301 -27.85 4.46 -0.23
CA VAL A 301 -27.21 3.28 -0.82
C VAL A 301 -27.93 2.03 -0.35
N SER A 302 -27.96 0.99 -1.17
CA SER A 302 -28.42 -0.33 -0.76
C SER A 302 -27.64 -1.47 -1.42
N LEU A 303 -27.17 -2.42 -0.62
CA LEU A 303 -26.63 -3.67 -1.14
C LEU A 303 -27.77 -4.65 -1.43
N LYS A 304 -27.75 -5.25 -2.61
CA LYS A 304 -28.54 -6.43 -2.95
C LYS A 304 -27.80 -7.69 -2.48
N PRO A 305 -28.51 -8.69 -1.94
CA PRO A 305 -27.88 -9.96 -1.52
C PRO A 305 -27.47 -10.78 -2.73
N ILE A 306 -26.45 -11.62 -2.54
CA ILE A 306 -25.92 -12.54 -3.54
C ILE A 306 -26.83 -13.78 -3.64
N LEU A 307 -27.98 -13.65 -4.31
CA LEU A 307 -28.86 -14.77 -4.66
C LEU A 307 -29.58 -14.55 -6.01
N TRP A 308 -28.83 -14.59 -7.13
CA TRP A 308 -29.39 -15.07 -8.40
C TRP A 308 -28.31 -15.55 -9.41
N ASP A 309 -27.85 -16.80 -9.27
CA ASP A 309 -26.96 -17.47 -10.24
C ASP A 309 -27.76 -18.13 -11.40
N GLY A 310 -28.93 -17.58 -11.78
CA GLY A 310 -29.86 -18.21 -12.74
C GLY A 310 -30.46 -17.23 -13.74
N GLY A 311 -30.41 -17.56 -15.03
CA GLY A 311 -30.92 -16.70 -16.10
C GLY A 311 -32.44 -16.48 -16.08
N TRP A 312 -32.87 -15.44 -16.79
CA TRP A 312 -34.28 -15.11 -17.01
C TRP A 312 -34.99 -16.15 -17.91
N GLU A 313 -35.42 -17.28 -17.35
CA GLU A 313 -36.37 -18.18 -18.01
C GLU A 313 -37.53 -18.62 -17.09
N GLY A 314 -38.75 -18.42 -17.58
CA GLY A 314 -39.89 -19.34 -17.40
C GLY A 314 -40.39 -19.69 -15.99
N GLU A 315 -41.39 -18.93 -15.52
CA GLU A 315 -42.48 -19.33 -14.60
C GLU A 315 -42.33 -20.50 -13.58
N ARG A 316 -42.54 -20.14 -12.31
CA ARG A 316 -43.27 -20.90 -11.26
C ARG A 316 -42.66 -22.23 -10.72
N ARG A 317 -42.10 -22.16 -9.50
CA ARG A 317 -42.77 -22.64 -8.24
C ARG A 317 -41.90 -22.45 -6.97
N GLY A 318 -42.37 -21.58 -6.07
CA GLY A 318 -42.28 -21.70 -4.61
C GLY A 318 -40.99 -22.18 -3.91
N VAL A 319 -39.98 -21.30 -3.81
CA VAL A 319 -39.32 -20.99 -2.52
C VAL A 319 -39.07 -19.48 -2.48
N ALA A 320 -39.89 -18.72 -1.76
CA ALA A 320 -39.72 -17.27 -1.63
C ALA A 320 -38.75 -16.93 -0.48
N SER A 321 -37.46 -17.20 -0.66
CA SER A 321 -36.44 -16.47 0.09
C SER A 321 -36.49 -15.02 -0.41
N HIS A 322 -36.97 -14.12 0.44
CA HIS A 322 -37.00 -12.70 0.09
C HIS A 322 -35.56 -12.19 0.09
N PRO A 323 -35.12 -11.42 -0.92
CA PRO A 323 -33.76 -10.88 -0.95
C PRO A 323 -33.54 -9.95 0.24
N THR A 324 -32.72 -10.41 1.18
CA THR A 324 -32.20 -9.69 2.35
C THR A 324 -31.40 -8.45 1.91
N LYS A 325 -31.94 -7.25 2.12
CA LYS A 325 -31.27 -5.99 1.76
C LYS A 325 -30.66 -5.31 2.98
N VAL A 326 -29.56 -4.61 2.76
CA VAL A 326 -28.99 -3.63 3.70
C VAL A 326 -29.01 -2.26 3.04
N SER A 327 -29.45 -1.23 3.77
CA SER A 327 -29.65 0.12 3.27
C SER A 327 -29.11 1.15 4.26
N PHE A 328 -28.35 2.13 3.77
CA PHE A 328 -27.73 3.18 4.58
C PHE A 328 -27.63 4.50 3.81
N ARG A 329 -27.17 5.57 4.48
CA ARG A 329 -26.90 6.88 3.86
C ARG A 329 -25.40 7.17 3.84
N ALA A 330 -24.84 7.40 2.67
CA ALA A 330 -23.51 7.97 2.49
C ALA A 330 -23.60 9.51 2.47
N ASN A 331 -22.87 10.24 3.31
CA ASN A 331 -22.66 11.68 3.13
C ASN A 331 -21.44 11.93 2.24
N LYS A 332 -21.17 13.19 1.87
CA LYS A 332 -19.90 13.58 1.26
C LYS A 332 -18.72 12.92 1.99
N ASN A 333 -17.74 12.45 1.23
CA ASN A 333 -16.47 11.98 1.74
C ASN A 333 -16.55 10.72 2.60
N ARG A 334 -17.68 9.99 2.53
CA ARG A 334 -17.82 8.67 3.12
C ARG A 334 -17.20 7.63 2.20
N TRP A 335 -16.13 7.06 2.71
CA TRP A 335 -15.72 5.70 2.40
C TRP A 335 -16.60 4.75 3.19
N VAL A 336 -17.21 3.78 2.53
CA VAL A 336 -17.92 2.69 3.19
C VAL A 336 -17.34 1.39 2.68
N ILE A 337 -16.74 0.62 3.60
CA ILE A 337 -16.31 -0.75 3.32
C ILE A 337 -17.35 -1.67 3.86
N GLU A 338 -18.10 -2.37 3.01
CA GLU A 338 -18.99 -3.43 3.47
C GLU A 338 -18.33 -4.77 3.26
N ALA A 339 -17.96 -5.41 4.38
CA ALA A 339 -17.50 -6.78 4.41
C ALA A 339 -18.72 -7.69 4.59
N VAL A 340 -18.96 -8.63 3.66
CA VAL A 340 -20.18 -9.47 3.60
C VAL A 340 -19.79 -10.95 3.48
N ASP A 341 -20.34 -11.80 4.35
CA ASP A 341 -20.24 -13.26 4.24
C ASP A 341 -21.59 -13.99 4.49
N GLY A 342 -21.67 -15.22 3.99
CA GLY A 342 -22.82 -16.11 4.04
C GLY A 342 -22.49 -17.54 4.49
N ALA A 343 -21.72 -17.74 5.56
CA ALA A 343 -21.63 -19.02 6.29
C ALA A 343 -21.63 -18.84 7.82
N ILE A 344 -21.83 -19.94 8.58
CA ILE A 344 -22.08 -19.92 10.04
C ILE A 344 -20.87 -20.48 10.81
N TYR A 345 -20.07 -19.61 11.44
CA TYR A 345 -19.08 -19.97 12.47
C TYR A 345 -19.12 -19.00 13.67
N ARG A 346 -18.28 -19.18 14.70
CA ARG A 346 -18.50 -18.61 16.06
C ARG A 346 -17.58 -17.44 16.40
N THR A 347 -18.18 -16.42 17.01
CA THR A 347 -17.66 -15.06 17.26
C THR A 347 -16.38 -14.90 18.08
N VAL A 348 -15.61 -13.86 17.73
CA VAL A 348 -14.65 -13.16 18.60
C VAL A 348 -14.85 -11.64 18.49
N SER A 349 -14.84 -10.91 19.62
CA SER A 349 -14.96 -9.45 19.65
C SER A 349 -13.60 -8.77 19.49
N ALA A 350 -13.53 -7.68 18.70
CA ALA A 350 -12.36 -6.80 18.61
C ALA A 350 -12.74 -5.40 19.12
N LYS A 351 -11.86 -4.79 19.92
CA LYS A 351 -11.91 -3.35 20.26
C LYS A 351 -11.26 -2.57 19.14
N ALA A 352 -11.85 -1.44 18.76
CA ALA A 352 -11.15 -0.38 18.03
C ALA A 352 -10.82 0.76 19.01
N GLU A 353 -9.65 1.39 18.85
CA GLU A 353 -9.31 2.60 19.59
C GLU A 353 -9.57 3.82 18.70
N GLN A 354 -10.41 4.76 19.16
CA GLN A 354 -10.95 5.84 18.31
C GLN A 354 -10.01 7.07 18.22
N CYS A 355 -9.81 7.56 17.00
CA CYS A 355 -9.05 8.77 16.67
C CYS A 355 -9.14 9.91 17.72
N VAL A 356 -8.01 10.23 18.35
CA VAL A 356 -7.85 11.45 19.15
C VAL A 356 -7.66 12.64 18.20
N ALA A 357 -8.77 13.27 17.84
CA ALA A 357 -8.83 14.29 16.81
C ALA A 357 -8.18 15.62 17.24
N ARG A 358 -7.20 16.10 16.44
CA ARG A 358 -6.70 17.48 16.47
C ARG A 358 -7.21 18.23 15.25
N LYS A 359 -7.82 19.39 15.48
CA LYS A 359 -8.41 20.24 14.43
C LYS A 359 -7.55 21.46 14.19
N TYR A 360 -7.29 21.75 12.92
CA TYR A 360 -6.64 23.00 12.49
C TYR A 360 -7.66 23.99 11.89
N ASP A 361 -8.70 23.47 11.22
CA ASP A 361 -9.88 24.23 10.80
C ASP A 361 -11.15 23.33 10.80
N GLN A 362 -12.16 23.64 9.98
CA GLN A 362 -13.41 22.87 9.90
C GLN A 362 -13.31 21.57 9.07
N GLU A 363 -12.41 21.51 8.10
CA GLU A 363 -12.19 20.36 7.21
C GLU A 363 -10.84 19.67 7.46
N SER A 364 -9.89 20.35 8.12
CA SER A 364 -8.57 19.85 8.50
C SER A 364 -8.57 19.22 9.90
N ILE A 365 -8.63 17.88 9.94
CA ILE A 365 -8.64 17.06 11.15
C ILE A 365 -7.67 15.87 11.00
N VAL A 366 -6.74 15.74 11.93
CA VAL A 366 -5.78 14.62 12.03
C VAL A 366 -6.00 13.81 13.31
N CYS A 367 -5.53 12.56 13.35
CA CYS A 367 -5.52 11.75 14.56
C CYS A 367 -4.14 11.79 15.19
N VAL A 368 -4.09 12.16 16.47
CA VAL A 368 -2.83 12.26 17.22
C VAL A 368 -2.49 10.92 17.84
N CYS A 369 -1.26 10.46 17.57
CA CYS A 369 -0.64 9.31 18.18
C CYS A 369 0.66 9.71 18.87
N ASN A 370 1.08 8.95 19.88
CA ASN A 370 2.30 9.13 20.66
C ASN A 370 2.72 7.80 21.30
N ALA A 371 3.78 7.82 22.12
CA ALA A 371 4.32 6.66 22.86
C ALA A 371 3.30 5.80 23.64
N THR A 372 2.15 6.36 24.01
CA THR A 372 1.16 5.71 24.88
C THR A 372 -0.17 5.40 24.20
N TYR A 373 -0.39 5.91 22.99
CA TYR A 373 -1.69 5.86 22.34
C TYR A 373 -1.59 6.03 20.82
N CYS A 374 -2.31 5.21 20.07
CA CYS A 374 -2.66 5.49 18.69
C CYS A 374 -3.99 4.81 18.34
N ASP A 375 -4.75 5.35 17.38
CA ASP A 375 -5.96 4.70 16.92
C ASP A 375 -5.61 3.44 16.10
N LEU A 376 -6.06 2.28 16.59
CA LEU A 376 -5.81 0.97 15.98
C LEU A 376 -7.10 0.42 15.37
N ILE A 377 -6.99 0.02 14.11
CA ILE A 377 -8.05 -0.61 13.32
C ILE A 377 -7.65 -2.04 13.01
N GLU A 378 -8.37 -2.97 13.63
CA GLU A 378 -8.28 -4.40 13.34
C GLU A 378 -9.20 -4.76 12.16
N PRO A 379 -8.71 -5.54 11.17
CA PRO A 379 -9.53 -6.10 10.12
C PRO A 379 -10.70 -6.92 10.68
N THR A 380 -11.80 -7.00 9.92
CA THR A 380 -12.90 -7.90 10.29
C THR A 380 -12.52 -9.35 9.98
N THR A 381 -12.65 -10.24 10.96
CA THR A 381 -12.49 -11.70 10.74
C THR A 381 -13.79 -12.32 10.22
N ALA A 382 -13.71 -13.47 9.54
CA ALA A 382 -14.90 -14.19 9.07
C ALA A 382 -15.90 -14.49 10.20
N ASP A 383 -15.41 -14.88 11.39
CA ASP A 383 -16.23 -15.09 12.60
C ASP A 383 -17.02 -13.85 13.07
N GLN A 384 -16.62 -12.64 12.66
CA GLN A 384 -17.31 -11.39 12.96
C GLN A 384 -18.39 -11.01 11.93
N LEU A 385 -18.45 -11.71 10.80
CA LEU A 385 -19.46 -11.58 9.74
C LEU A 385 -20.51 -12.70 9.76
N ALA A 386 -20.34 -13.68 10.64
CA ALA A 386 -21.24 -14.80 10.77
C ALA A 386 -22.69 -14.37 11.07
N GLY A 387 -23.64 -14.94 10.31
CA GLY A 387 -25.07 -14.88 10.60
C GLY A 387 -25.79 -13.63 10.10
N ASN A 388 -25.80 -13.41 8.77
CA ASN A 388 -26.47 -12.25 8.14
C ASN A 388 -25.94 -10.92 8.70
N VAL A 389 -24.62 -10.81 8.86
CA VAL A 389 -23.94 -9.60 9.33
C VAL A 389 -23.08 -9.02 8.21
N ALA A 390 -23.14 -7.71 8.03
CA ALA A 390 -22.07 -6.95 7.41
C ALA A 390 -21.42 -6.06 8.47
N ARG A 391 -20.13 -5.77 8.29
CA ARG A 391 -19.51 -4.64 8.97
C ARG A 391 -19.30 -3.51 7.99
N HIS A 392 -19.61 -2.30 8.43
CA HIS A 392 -19.16 -1.09 7.77
C HIS A 392 -18.10 -0.34 8.56
N TYR A 393 -17.17 0.28 7.84
CA TYR A 393 -16.17 1.19 8.39
C TYR A 393 -16.29 2.52 7.67
N ILE A 394 -16.33 3.62 8.43
CA ILE A 394 -16.64 4.95 7.90
C ILE A 394 -15.55 5.96 8.29
N SER A 395 -14.99 6.65 7.29
CA SER A 395 -14.35 7.96 7.53
C SER A 395 -15.19 9.09 6.93
N THR A 396 -15.09 10.30 7.47
CA THR A 396 -15.79 11.48 6.95
C THR A 396 -14.94 12.76 7.05
N ILE A 397 -15.37 13.82 6.37
CA ILE A 397 -14.76 15.15 6.52
C ILE A 397 -14.94 15.72 7.93
N GLU A 398 -16.06 15.43 8.61
CA GLU A 398 -16.35 15.93 9.96
C GLU A 398 -15.49 15.28 11.07
N GLY A 399 -14.70 14.26 10.74
CA GLY A 399 -13.67 13.68 11.62
C GLY A 399 -13.85 12.21 11.98
N LEU A 400 -14.80 11.47 11.39
CA LEU A 400 -14.83 10.01 11.54
C LEU A 400 -13.66 9.39 10.77
N ARG A 401 -13.08 8.31 11.30
CA ARG A 401 -11.79 7.75 10.87
C ARG A 401 -11.80 6.24 11.04
N LEU A 402 -12.21 5.52 9.98
CA LEU A 402 -12.46 4.07 9.99
C LEU A 402 -13.34 3.63 11.18
N GLU A 403 -14.34 4.44 11.52
CA GLU A 403 -15.28 4.19 12.61
C GLU A 403 -16.13 2.95 12.26
N PRO A 404 -16.08 1.87 13.07
CA PRO A 404 -16.78 0.63 12.77
C PRO A 404 -18.23 0.68 13.24
N ALA A 405 -19.12 0.07 12.47
CA ALA A 405 -20.45 -0.31 12.95
C ALA A 405 -20.97 -1.57 12.23
N THR A 406 -21.93 -2.22 12.86
CA THR A 406 -22.46 -3.53 12.44
C THR A 406 -23.83 -3.36 11.80
N LEU A 407 -24.00 -3.94 10.62
CA LEU A 407 -25.24 -3.98 9.86
C LEU A 407 -25.78 -5.41 9.88
N HIS A 408 -27.10 -5.56 10.01
CA HIS A 408 -27.76 -6.85 10.01
C HIS A 408 -28.71 -6.96 8.81
N PHE A 409 -28.54 -8.00 8.00
CA PHE A 409 -29.44 -8.31 6.88
C PHE A 409 -30.74 -8.94 7.43
N SER A 410 -31.87 -8.21 7.39
CA SER A 410 -33.16 -8.70 7.89
C SER A 410 -33.88 -9.61 6.89
N ALA A 411 -34.19 -10.85 7.29
CA ALA A 411 -34.97 -11.80 6.49
C ALA A 411 -36.46 -11.43 6.34
N GLU A 412 -36.96 -10.53 7.18
CA GLU A 412 -38.33 -10.03 7.11
C GLU A 412 -38.42 -8.73 6.30
N THR A 413 -39.41 -8.70 5.40
CA THR A 413 -39.69 -7.59 4.50
C THR A 413 -40.17 -6.35 5.26
N CYS A 414 -39.68 -5.18 4.86
CA CYS A 414 -40.18 -3.86 5.27
C CYS A 414 -39.93 -3.48 6.75
N MET A 415 -38.70 -3.03 7.06
CA MET A 415 -38.52 -2.13 8.19
C MET A 415 -39.24 -0.80 7.93
N ILE A 416 -40.01 -0.35 8.92
CA ILE A 416 -40.53 1.01 9.00
C ILE A 416 -39.35 1.94 9.22
N VAL A 417 -38.72 2.36 8.13
CA VAL A 417 -37.68 3.39 8.16
C VAL A 417 -38.36 4.75 8.14
N TYR A 418 -38.32 5.45 9.27
CA TYR A 418 -38.66 6.88 9.32
C TYR A 418 -37.76 7.66 8.33
N ASN A 419 -38.35 8.18 7.26
CA ASN A 419 -37.73 9.05 6.25
C ASN A 419 -36.43 8.50 5.60
N MET A 420 -36.52 7.42 4.80
CA MET A 420 -35.54 7.18 3.72
C MET A 420 -36.23 7.10 2.35
N ASP A 421 -35.82 7.96 1.42
CA ASP A 421 -36.19 7.89 0.00
C ASP A 421 -35.45 6.70 -0.66
N ILE A 422 -35.94 5.49 -0.40
CA ILE A 422 -35.44 4.25 -1.01
C ILE A 422 -35.73 4.21 -2.52
N ALA A 423 -36.72 5.00 -2.99
CA ALA A 423 -37.05 5.16 -4.40
C ALA A 423 -35.88 5.71 -5.24
N ASN A 424 -34.99 6.51 -4.63
CA ASN A 424 -33.82 7.12 -5.28
C ASN A 424 -32.50 6.54 -4.76
N ALA A 425 -32.51 5.35 -4.15
CA ALA A 425 -31.28 4.71 -3.69
C ALA A 425 -30.46 4.16 -4.87
N THR A 426 -29.13 4.30 -4.78
CA THR A 426 -28.18 3.59 -5.64
C THR A 426 -28.02 2.18 -5.11
N TYR A 427 -28.20 1.18 -5.98
CA TYR A 427 -28.10 -0.23 -5.62
C TYR A 427 -26.79 -0.81 -6.13
N PHE A 428 -26.10 -1.57 -5.28
CA PHE A 428 -24.91 -2.35 -5.65
C PHE A 428 -25.17 -3.84 -5.50
N GLN A 429 -24.68 -4.64 -6.44
CA GLN A 429 -24.78 -6.10 -6.43
C GLN A 429 -23.43 -6.72 -6.82
N VAL A 430 -22.86 -7.52 -5.91
CA VAL A 430 -21.60 -8.21 -6.14
C VAL A 430 -21.80 -9.35 -7.14
N ASN A 431 -21.00 -9.36 -8.21
CA ASN A 431 -20.98 -10.42 -9.21
C ASN A 431 -19.62 -11.14 -9.20
N LYS A 432 -19.51 -12.16 -8.33
CA LYS A 432 -18.33 -13.04 -8.18
C LYS A 432 -17.95 -13.80 -9.46
N ASN A 433 -18.87 -13.92 -10.43
CA ASN A 433 -18.62 -14.66 -11.67
C ASN A 433 -17.84 -13.81 -12.69
N VAL A 434 -17.71 -12.50 -12.44
CA VAL A 434 -16.79 -11.60 -13.14
C VAL A 434 -15.60 -11.35 -12.22
N THR A 435 -14.43 -11.86 -12.60
CA THR A 435 -13.15 -11.64 -11.92
C THR A 435 -12.20 -10.87 -12.82
N TYR A 436 -11.35 -10.05 -12.21
CA TYR A 436 -10.32 -9.26 -12.88
C TYR A 436 -8.93 -9.70 -12.39
N GLN A 437 -8.07 -8.78 -11.97
CA GLN A 437 -6.74 -9.04 -11.46
C GLN A 437 -6.72 -9.45 -9.98
N GLN A 438 -5.62 -10.11 -9.60
CA GLN A 438 -5.24 -10.35 -8.21
C GLN A 438 -4.44 -9.17 -7.66
N ILE A 439 -4.60 -8.86 -6.38
CA ILE A 439 -3.99 -7.71 -5.72
C ILE A 439 -2.69 -8.14 -5.01
N LEU A 440 -1.57 -7.53 -5.40
CA LEU A 440 -0.25 -7.75 -4.79
C LEU A 440 -0.13 -7.10 -3.41
N GLY A 441 -0.80 -5.97 -3.18
CA GLY A 441 -0.87 -5.27 -1.90
C GLY A 441 -0.82 -3.74 -2.00
N PHE A 442 -0.77 -3.11 -0.84
CA PHE A 442 -0.74 -1.66 -0.64
C PHE A 442 0.41 -1.29 0.31
N GLY A 443 1.12 -0.19 0.07
CA GLY A 443 2.28 0.19 0.88
C GLY A 443 2.72 1.64 0.71
N GLY A 444 3.98 1.92 1.07
CA GLY A 444 4.64 3.21 0.87
C GLY A 444 6.16 3.09 0.96
N ALA A 445 6.89 4.12 0.52
CA ALA A 445 8.35 4.12 0.45
C ALA A 445 9.04 4.49 1.78
N MET A 446 10.00 3.65 2.19
CA MET A 446 10.93 3.90 3.30
C MET A 446 12.13 4.73 2.81
N THR A 447 11.89 6.01 2.52
CA THR A 447 12.97 6.95 2.11
C THR A 447 13.88 7.29 3.30
N ASP A 448 15.05 7.90 3.02
CA ASP A 448 15.92 8.44 4.09
C ASP A 448 15.17 9.41 5.00
N SER A 449 14.31 10.27 4.42
CA SER A 449 13.49 11.23 5.19
C SER A 449 12.52 10.52 6.12
N ALA A 450 11.75 9.56 5.61
CA ALA A 450 10.81 8.78 6.41
C ALA A 450 11.52 8.02 7.53
N ALA A 451 12.65 7.38 7.23
CA ALA A 451 13.43 6.63 8.21
C ALA A 451 14.00 7.55 9.32
N ILE A 452 14.58 8.69 8.96
CA ILE A 452 15.11 9.69 9.92
C ILE A 452 13.99 10.19 10.85
N HIS A 453 12.83 10.54 10.29
CA HIS A 453 11.72 11.08 11.08
C HIS A 453 11.08 10.05 12.00
N ILE A 454 10.91 8.81 11.53
CA ILE A 454 10.49 7.69 12.40
C ILE A 454 11.49 7.55 13.55
N ASN A 455 12.80 7.50 13.27
CA ASN A 455 13.83 7.40 14.29
C ASN A 455 14.01 8.64 15.19
N SER A 456 13.31 9.76 14.93
CA SER A 456 13.33 10.95 15.78
C SER A 456 12.34 10.90 16.95
N LEU A 457 11.39 9.96 16.92
CA LEU A 457 10.44 9.67 18.00
C LEU A 457 11.04 8.73 19.06
N SER A 458 10.36 8.56 20.21
CA SER A 458 10.67 7.51 21.20
C SER A 458 10.52 6.10 20.62
N GLU A 459 11.16 5.10 21.23
CA GLU A 459 11.06 3.70 20.76
C GLU A 459 9.62 3.18 20.81
N GLU A 460 8.86 3.61 21.82
CA GLU A 460 7.44 3.31 22.02
C GLU A 460 6.57 3.99 20.95
N ALA A 461 6.78 5.27 20.64
CA ALA A 461 6.04 5.95 19.57
C ALA A 461 6.37 5.33 18.19
N GLN A 462 7.63 4.96 17.95
CA GLN A 462 8.04 4.22 16.75
C GLN A 462 7.35 2.85 16.62
N GLN A 463 7.04 2.17 17.74
CA GLN A 463 6.33 0.88 17.73
C GLN A 463 4.83 1.01 17.40
N LEU A 464 4.25 2.20 17.57
CA LEU A 464 2.85 2.47 17.22
C LEU A 464 2.69 3.08 15.82
N LEU A 465 3.79 3.59 15.23
CA LEU A 465 3.84 4.13 13.87
C LEU A 465 4.03 3.02 12.81
N LEU A 466 4.93 2.07 13.08
CA LEU A 466 5.31 0.95 12.20
C LEU A 466 4.38 -0.26 12.34
#